data_AF-A0AAV0ING5-F1
#
_entry.id   AF-A0AAV0ING5-F1
#
_cell.length_a   1.000
_cell.length_b   1.000
_cell.length_c   1.000
_cell.angle_alpha   90.00
_cell.angle_beta   90.00
_cell.angle_gamma   90.00
#
_symmetry.space_group_name_H-M   'P 1'
#
loop_
_entity.id
_entity.type
_entity.pdbx_description
1 polymer ?
#
loop_
_entity_poly.entity_id
_entity_poly.type
_entity_poly.pdbx_seq_one_letter_code
_entity_poly.pdbx_strand_id
1 'polypeptide(L)' 'MQEFDGVYGPAWHCIVGTSFGSFVTHSVGGFLYFSMDSKFYVLLFKTTVQRAADSVE' A
#
# COMPACT_ATOMS: atom_id res chain seq x y z
N MET A 1 -6.16 6.12 -3.01
CA MET A 1 -6.30 4.81 -2.35
C MET A 1 -7.68 4.25 -2.46
N GLN A 2 -8.72 5.05 -2.20
CA GLN A 2 -10.12 4.65 -2.34
C GLN A 2 -10.43 3.93 -3.66
N GLU A 3 -9.86 4.35 -4.79
CA GLU A 3 -10.03 3.68 -6.09
C GLU A 3 -9.39 2.28 -6.09
N PHE A 4 -8.15 2.16 -5.61
CA PHE A 4 -7.47 0.86 -5.47
C PHE A 4 -8.16 -0.04 -4.43
N ASP A 5 -8.64 0.54 -3.34
CA ASP A 5 -9.41 -0.16 -2.32
C ASP A 5 -10.76 -0.63 -2.88
N GLY A 6 -11.41 0.15 -3.73
CA GLY A 6 -12.66 -0.22 -4.38
C GLY A 6 -12.50 -1.31 -5.43
N VAL A 7 -11.42 -1.28 -6.22
CA VAL A 7 -11.19 -2.24 -7.31
C VAL A 7 -10.48 -3.51 -6.83
N TYR A 8 -9.49 -3.39 -5.93
CA TYR A 8 -8.61 -4.49 -5.52
C TYR A 8 -8.76 -4.85 -4.04
N GLY A 9 -9.73 -4.26 -3.33
CA GLY A 9 -10.01 -4.47 -1.93
C GLY A 9 -9.04 -3.72 -0.99
N PRO A 10 -9.52 -3.21 0.16
CA PRO A 10 -8.67 -2.52 1.13
C PRO A 10 -7.67 -3.46 1.83
N ALA A 11 -6.65 -2.95 2.52
CA ALA A 11 -6.27 -1.54 2.67
C ALA A 11 -4.95 -1.28 1.95
N TRP A 12 -5.01 -0.44 0.94
CA TRP A 12 -3.84 -0.03 0.20
C TRP A 12 -3.32 1.34 0.68
N HIS A 13 -2.01 1.53 0.57
CA HIS A 13 -1.27 2.72 1.00
C HIS A 13 -0.40 3.23 -0.13
N CYS A 14 -0.22 4.55 -0.22
CA CYS A 14 0.62 5.19 -1.23
C CYS A 14 1.53 6.24 -0.58
N ILE A 15 2.84 6.13 -0.84
CA ILE A 15 3.87 7.09 -0.44
C ILE A 15 4.46 7.68 -1.72
N VAL A 16 4.50 9.01 -1.79
CA VAL A 16 5.09 9.75 -2.92
C VAL A 16 6.11 10.74 -2.38
N GLY A 17 7.31 10.76 -2.95
CA GLY A 17 8.35 11.68 -2.53
C GLY A 17 9.56 11.67 -3.45
N THR A 18 10.45 12.65 -3.29
CA THR A 18 11.69 12.76 -4.08
C THR A 18 12.84 11.97 -3.48
N SER A 19 12.74 11.60 -2.19
CA SER A 19 13.66 10.72 -1.47
C SER A 19 12.96 10.14 -0.26
N PHE A 20 12.86 8.81 -0.17
CA PHE A 20 12.35 8.10 1.00
C PHE A 20 12.94 6.70 1.09
N GLY A 21 12.97 6.14 2.31
CA GLY A 21 13.19 4.73 2.59
C GLY A 21 12.02 4.19 3.41
N SER A 22 11.63 2.93 3.17
CA SER A 22 10.49 2.31 3.85
C SER A 22 10.73 0.82 4.10
N PHE A 23 10.23 0.33 5.23
CA PHE A 23 10.20 -1.10 5.58
C PHE A 23 8.77 -1.45 5.96
N VAL A 24 8.10 -2.26 5.14
CA VAL A 24 6.67 -2.57 5.29
C VAL A 24 6.40 -4.05 5.09
N THR A 25 5.52 -4.59 5.93
CA THR A 25 4.88 -5.89 5.70
C THR A 25 3.69 -5.68 4.79
N HIS A 26 3.66 -6.35 3.65
CA HIS A 26 2.63 -6.20 2.64
C HIS A 26 2.10 -7.56 2.17
N SER A 27 0.89 -7.56 1.64
CA SER A 27 0.26 -8.75 1.06
C SER A 27 0.98 -9.15 -0.24
N VAL A 28 1.08 -10.46 -0.49
CA VAL A 28 1.66 -11.00 -1.74
C VAL A 28 0.95 -10.40 -2.96
N GLY A 29 1.73 -9.92 -3.93
CA GLY A 29 1.22 -9.27 -5.14
C GLY A 29 0.64 -7.87 -4.95
N GLY A 30 0.60 -7.36 -3.72
CA GLY A 30 0.14 -6.02 -3.37
C GLY A 30 1.29 -5.04 -3.17
N PHE A 31 2.34 -5.07 -4.00
CA PHE A 31 3.48 -4.16 -3.89
C PHE A 31 3.87 -3.64 -5.27
N LEU A 32 4.07 -2.32 -5.37
CA LEU A 32 4.53 -1.66 -6.57
C LEU A 32 5.42 -0.47 -6.19
N TYR A 33 6.63 -0.41 -6.74
CA TYR A 33 7.56 0.69 -6.58
C TYR A 33 8.05 1.17 -7.94
N PHE A 34 7.85 2.43 -8.25
CA PHE A 34 8.23 3.02 -9.53
C PHE A 34 8.54 4.50 -9.39
N SER A 35 9.23 5.07 -10.39
CA SER A 35 9.44 6.51 -10.49
C SER A 35 8.49 7.13 -11.51
N MET A 36 8.01 8.33 -11.20
CA MET A 36 7.33 9.20 -12.15
C MET A 36 8.27 10.36 -12.45
N ASP A 37 8.73 10.42 -13.71
CA ASP A 37 9.90 11.19 -14.12
C ASP A 37 11.18 10.81 -13.33
N SER A 38 12.24 11.60 -13.50
CA SER A 38 13.52 11.39 -12.81
C SER A 38 13.55 11.94 -11.38
N LYS A 39 12.43 12.47 -10.87
CA LYS A 39 12.39 13.21 -9.58
C LYS A 39 11.47 12.62 -8.53
N PHE A 40 10.39 11.95 -8.90
CA PHE A 40 9.43 11.43 -7.93
C PHE A 40 9.44 9.91 -7.91
N TYR A 41 9.44 9.35 -6.71
CA TYR A 41 9.25 7.93 -6.47
C TYR A 41 7.87 7.72 -5.86
N VAL A 42 7.24 6.62 -6.25
CA VAL A 42 5.93 6.19 -5.79
C VAL A 42 6.07 4.78 -5.25
N LEU A 43 5.69 4.60 -4.00
CA LEU A 43 5.58 3.30 -3.34
C LEU A 43 4.12 3.05 -3.02
N LEU A 44 3.53 2.03 -3.64
CA LEU A 44 2.17 1.57 -3.41
C LEU A 44 2.22 0.17 -2.81
N PHE A 45 1.54 -0.05 -1.69
CA PHE A 45 1.50 -1.38 -1.07
C PHE A 45 0.17 -1.67 -0.36
N LYS A 46 -0.23 -2.94 -0.34
CA LYS A 46 -1.43 -3.44 0.33
C LYS A 46 -1.08 -4.11 1.65
N THR A 47 -1.80 -3.79 2.70
CA THR A 47 -1.69 -4.46 4.01
C THR A 47 -2.90 -5.36 4.28
N THR A 48 -2.69 -6.41 5.08
CA THR A 48 -3.78 -7.22 5.61
C THR A 48 -4.52 -6.44 6.69
N VAL A 49 -5.84 -6.28 6.53
CA VAL A 49 -6.72 -5.70 7.55
C VAL A 49 -7.29 -6.84 8.38
N GLN A 50 -6.88 -6.96 9.64
CA GLN A 50 -7.62 -7.77 10.61
C GLN A 50 -8.67 -6.88 11.27
N ARG A 51 -9.96 -7.21 11.12
CA ARG A 51 -11.01 -6.48 11.82
C ARG A 51 -11.00 -6.92 13.27
N ALA A 52 -11.04 -5.97 14.19
CA ALA A 52 -11.09 -6.25 15.63
C ALA A 52 -12.32 -7.07 16.06
N ALA A 53 -13.37 -7.15 15.23
CA ALA A 53 -14.56 -7.96 15.48
C ALA A 53 -14.34 -9.47 15.27
N ASP A 54 -13.30 -9.86 14.53
CA ASP A 54 -12.97 -11.27 14.26
C ASP A 54 -12.16 -11.91 15.41
N SER A 55 -11.89 -11.15 16.49
CA SER A 55 -11.19 -11.61 17.70
C SER A 55 -12.14 -12.04 18.82
N VAL A 56 -13.45 -12.12 18.55
CA VAL A 56 -14.47 -12.57 19.51
C VAL A 56 -15.10 -13.86 18.99
N GLU A 57 -14.33 -14.94 19.02
CA GLU A 57 -14.82 -16.32 19.15
C GLU A 57 -13.96 -17.06 20.18
#